data_AF-X1B7Z9-F1
#
_entry.id   AF-X1B7Z9-F1
#
_cell.length_a   1.000
_cell.length_b   1.000
_cell.length_c   1.000
_cell.angle_alpha   90.00
_cell.angle_beta   90.00
_cell.angle_gamma   90.00
#
_symmetry.space_group_name_H-M   'P 1'
#
loop_
_entity.id
_entity.type
_entity.pdbx_description
1 polymer ?
#
loop_
_entity_poly.entity_id
_entity_poly.type
_entity_poly.pdbx_seq_one_letter_code
_entity_poly.pdbx_strand_id
1 'polypeptide(L)'
;MGGDGYIYAANDECQVLKVNTTTSNNYTWIGDQIYSRGWRWGDPIIGVDKGIYWPPRNANRVLKFDPETQQLPSLVGDNLTELGNKWLNGALATDGAIYCVPYCSSRVLVIDPFKEFSATLQTNLQLYPDELG
;
A
#
# COMPACT_ATOMS: atom_id res chain seq x y z
N MET A 1 8.21 -10.68 -3.42
CA MET A 1 9.02 -10.23 -4.57
C MET A 1 8.07 -9.47 -5.48
N GLY A 2 8.36 -8.21 -5.80
CA GLY A 2 7.54 -7.41 -6.69
C GLY A 2 7.44 -8.02 -8.09
N GLY A 3 6.46 -7.59 -8.88
CA GLY A 3 6.26 -8.09 -10.25
C GLY A 3 7.42 -7.82 -11.21
N ASP A 4 8.37 -6.98 -10.79
CA ASP A 4 9.58 -6.58 -11.51
C ASP A 4 10.85 -7.35 -11.05
N GLY A 5 10.71 -8.34 -10.14
CA GLY A 5 11.81 -9.18 -9.67
C GLY A 5 12.61 -8.62 -8.49
N TYR A 6 12.26 -7.44 -7.98
CA TYR A 6 12.92 -6.84 -6.81
C TYR A 6 12.21 -7.21 -5.50
N ILE A 7 12.93 -7.10 -4.38
CA ILE A 7 12.31 -7.18 -3.04
C ILE A 7 12.09 -5.75 -2.55
N TYR A 8 10.93 -5.53 -1.93
CA TYR A 8 10.53 -4.23 -1.40
C TYR A 8 10.23 -4.31 0.08
N ALA A 9 10.69 -3.31 0.83
CA ALA A 9 10.34 -3.10 2.23
C ALA A 9 10.10 -1.61 2.46
N ALA A 10 9.49 -1.23 3.58
CA ALA A 10 9.30 0.17 3.96
C ALA A 10 10.02 0.44 5.28
N ASN A 11 10.53 1.68 5.44
CA ASN A 11 11.01 2.17 6.72
C ASN A 11 9.96 3.06 7.40
N ASP A 12 10.29 3.55 8.59
CA ASP A 12 9.41 4.39 9.41
C ASP A 12 9.24 5.83 8.90
N GLU A 13 9.89 6.16 7.79
CA GLU A 13 10.02 7.51 7.25
C GLU A 13 9.22 7.70 5.94
N CYS A 14 8.31 6.77 5.62
CA CYS A 14 7.61 6.68 4.33
C CYS A 14 8.52 6.34 3.13
N GLN A 15 9.70 5.78 3.35
CA GLN A 15 10.56 5.37 2.24
C GLN A 15 10.40 3.89 1.95
N VAL A 16 10.58 3.54 0.69
CA VAL A 16 10.61 2.17 0.21
C VAL A 16 12.06 1.78 -0.09
N LEU A 17 12.51 0.71 0.54
CA LEU A 17 13.74 0.02 0.20
C LEU A 17 13.49 -0.91 -0.97
N LYS A 18 14.17 -0.68 -2.09
CA LYS A 18 14.21 -1.59 -3.25
C LYS A 18 15.52 -2.37 -3.22
N VAL A 19 15.45 -3.70 -3.13
CA VAL A 19 16.61 -4.60 -3.08
C VAL A 19 16.71 -5.40 -4.37
N ASN A 20 17.87 -5.33 -5.02
CA ASN A 20 18.19 -6.15 -6.18
C ASN A 20 18.58 -7.57 -5.73
N THR A 21 17.91 -8.57 -6.30
CA THR A 21 18.09 -9.99 -5.99
C THR A 21 19.07 -10.69 -6.92
N THR A 22 19.45 -10.06 -8.03
CA THR A 22 20.29 -10.64 -9.10
C THR A 22 21.77 -10.27 -8.97
N THR A 23 22.06 -9.14 -8.33
CA THR A 23 23.43 -8.69 -8.03
C THR A 23 23.59 -8.54 -6.53
N SER A 24 24.61 -9.17 -5.95
CA SER A 24 24.89 -9.10 -4.52
C SER A 24 25.05 -7.66 -4.03
N ASN A 25 24.35 -7.33 -2.93
CA ASN A 25 24.51 -6.10 -2.14
C ASN A 25 24.10 -4.76 -2.77
N ASN A 26 23.16 -4.76 -3.71
CA ASN A 26 22.65 -3.51 -4.30
C ASN A 26 21.21 -3.19 -3.83
N TYR A 27 21.02 -2.02 -3.23
CA TYR A 27 19.71 -1.50 -2.82
C TYR A 27 19.58 0.00 -3.08
N THR A 28 18.35 0.50 -3.16
CA THR A 28 18.03 1.91 -3.34
C THR A 28 16.85 2.31 -2.47
N TRP A 29 16.89 3.52 -1.91
CA TRP A 29 15.77 4.12 -1.20
C TRP A 29 14.95 4.99 -2.14
N ILE A 30 13.63 4.87 -2.06
CA ILE A 30 12.66 5.64 -2.85
C ILE A 30 11.74 6.38 -1.86
N GLY A 31 11.61 7.69 -2.02
CA GLY A 31 10.81 8.53 -1.12
C GLY A 31 11.65 9.50 -0.29
N ASP A 32 11.01 10.58 0.14
CA ASP A 32 11.57 11.52 1.11
C ASP A 32 11.34 11.03 2.54
N GLN A 33 12.16 11.49 3.48
CA GLN A 33 11.99 11.19 4.91
C GLN A 33 10.92 12.10 5.50
N ILE A 34 9.65 11.67 5.48
CA ILE A 34 8.51 12.53 5.85
C ILE A 34 8.12 12.35 7.34
N TYR A 35 8.49 11.24 7.97
CA TYR A 35 8.25 10.96 9.39
C TYR A 35 9.53 10.47 10.07
N SER A 36 9.70 10.70 11.38
CA SER A 36 10.99 10.43 12.05
C SER A 36 10.93 9.53 13.28
N ARG A 37 9.81 8.85 13.58
CA ARG A 37 9.71 8.03 14.82
C ARG A 37 8.80 6.80 14.72
N GLY A 38 9.38 5.64 15.03
CA GLY A 38 8.76 4.37 15.46
C GLY A 38 8.14 3.52 14.36
N TRP A 39 8.01 2.20 14.58
CA TRP A 39 7.50 1.20 13.61
C TRP A 39 6.14 1.55 13.00
N ARG A 40 6.10 2.17 11.83
CA ARG A 40 4.86 2.75 11.26
C ARG A 40 4.00 1.76 10.52
N TRP A 41 4.61 0.88 9.74
CA TRP A 41 3.91 -0.05 8.87
C TRP A 41 4.25 -1.51 9.17
N GLY A 42 3.37 -2.42 8.73
CA GLY A 42 3.54 -3.86 8.82
C GLY A 42 4.36 -4.45 7.67
N ASP A 43 4.11 -5.72 7.34
CA ASP A 43 4.76 -6.42 6.23
C ASP A 43 4.18 -6.02 4.86
N PRO A 44 4.99 -6.04 3.78
CA PRO A 44 4.51 -5.74 2.43
C PRO A 44 3.57 -6.83 1.89
N ILE A 45 2.48 -6.40 1.27
CA ILE A 45 1.50 -7.27 0.61
C ILE A 45 1.32 -6.81 -0.83
N ILE A 46 1.41 -7.72 -1.79
CA ILE A 46 1.20 -7.40 -3.20
C ILE A 46 -0.30 -7.50 -3.51
N GLY A 47 -0.87 -6.41 -4.01
CA GLY A 47 -2.25 -6.33 -4.48
C GLY A 47 -2.42 -6.93 -5.87
N VAL A 48 -3.68 -7.13 -6.26
CA VAL A 48 -4.03 -7.59 -7.62
C VAL A 48 -3.63 -6.57 -8.70
N ASP A 49 -3.52 -5.29 -8.35
CA ASP A 49 -3.01 -4.22 -9.21
C ASP A 49 -1.47 -4.22 -9.32
N LYS A 50 -0.79 -5.22 -8.75
CA LYS A 50 0.67 -5.34 -8.63
C LYS A 50 1.33 -4.27 -7.75
N GLY A 51 0.53 -3.38 -7.15
CA GLY A 51 0.98 -2.44 -6.13
C GLY A 51 1.38 -3.18 -4.85
N ILE A 52 2.26 -2.56 -4.09
CA ILE A 52 2.71 -3.05 -2.79
C ILE A 52 2.10 -2.19 -1.70
N TYR A 53 1.44 -2.84 -0.75
CA TYR A 53 0.69 -2.22 0.32
C TYR A 53 1.30 -2.63 1.65
N TRP A 54 1.59 -1.65 2.50
CA TRP A 54 1.99 -1.93 3.87
C TRP A 54 0.86 -1.51 4.83
N PRO A 55 0.31 -2.45 5.64
CA PRO A 55 -0.72 -2.15 6.62
C PRO A 55 -0.24 -1.11 7.66
N PRO A 56 -1.10 -0.18 8.10
CA PRO A 56 -0.73 0.81 9.10
C PRO A 56 -0.68 0.18 10.50
N ARG A 57 0.53 -0.19 10.94
CA ARG A 57 0.78 -0.70 12.30
C ARG A 57 0.60 0.41 13.34
N ASN A 58 1.41 1.46 13.24
CA ASN A 58 1.31 2.68 14.06
C ASN A 58 1.03 3.94 13.22
N ALA A 59 1.11 3.84 11.89
CA ALA A 59 0.61 4.86 11.00
C ALA A 59 -0.93 4.96 11.08
N ASN A 60 -1.47 6.01 10.48
CA ASN A 60 -2.90 6.22 10.34
C ASN A 60 -3.42 5.90 8.93
N ARG A 61 -2.54 5.66 7.96
CA ARG A 61 -2.90 5.33 6.57
C ARG A 61 -1.98 4.25 6.01
N VAL A 62 -2.52 3.50 5.05
CA VAL A 62 -1.79 2.48 4.31
C VAL A 62 -0.72 3.15 3.46
N LEU A 63 0.50 2.62 3.48
CA LEU A 63 1.53 3.02 2.52
C LEU A 63 1.36 2.18 1.26
N LYS A 64 1.29 2.83 0.10
CA LYS A 64 1.25 2.19 -1.21
C LYS A 64 2.49 2.57 -2.00
N PHE A 65 3.03 1.60 -2.74
CA PHE A 65 4.06 1.83 -3.75
C PHE A 65 3.72 1.02 -4.99
N ASP A 66 3.93 1.61 -6.16
CA ASP A 66 3.78 0.93 -7.43
C ASP A 66 5.17 0.66 -8.06
N PRO A 67 5.60 -0.62 -8.10
CA PRO A 67 6.86 -0.98 -8.72
C PRO A 67 6.94 -0.69 -10.22
N GLU A 68 5.82 -0.61 -10.94
CA GLU A 68 5.85 -0.39 -12.39
C GLU A 68 6.17 1.07 -12.71
N THR A 69 5.55 2.01 -12.01
CA THR A 69 5.76 3.45 -12.23
C THR A 69 6.98 4.01 -11.52
N GLN A 70 7.49 3.35 -10.47
CA GLN A 70 8.62 3.80 -9.64
C GLN A 70 8.46 5.23 -9.10
N GLN A 71 7.21 5.70 -9.00
CA GLN A 71 6.91 7.01 -8.41
C GLN A 71 7.06 6.97 -6.88
N LEU A 72 7.08 8.14 -6.25
CA LEU A 72 7.18 8.23 -4.80
C LEU A 72 6.04 7.46 -4.13
N PRO A 73 6.31 6.74 -3.03
CA PRO A 73 5.27 6.05 -2.29
C PRO A 73 4.24 7.04 -1.74
N SER A 74 2.99 6.59 -1.64
CA SER A 74 1.85 7.43 -1.26
C SER A 74 1.07 6.83 -0.10
N LEU A 75 0.39 7.69 0.65
CA LEU A 75 -0.51 7.27 1.72
C LEU A 75 -1.94 7.23 1.19
N VAL A 76 -2.56 6.05 1.19
CA VAL A 76 -3.88 5.80 0.61
C VAL A 76 -4.92 5.41 1.67
N GLY A 77 -6.19 5.57 1.30
CA GLY A 77 -7.34 5.24 2.15
C GLY A 77 -7.63 6.28 3.25
N ASP A 78 -8.62 5.95 4.07
CA ASP A 78 -9.13 6.80 5.14
C ASP A 78 -8.13 6.96 6.30
N ASN A 79 -8.32 8.01 7.10
CA ASN A 79 -7.52 8.24 8.31
C ASN A 79 -7.98 7.31 9.44
N LEU A 80 -7.21 6.25 9.69
CA LEU A 80 -7.48 5.23 10.70
C LEU A 80 -6.93 5.68 12.07
N THR A 81 -7.78 6.33 12.86
CA THR A 81 -7.42 6.97 14.14
C THR A 81 -7.23 5.99 15.31
N GLU A 82 -7.26 4.68 15.07
CA GLU A 82 -7.05 3.66 16.10
C GLU A 82 -5.61 3.70 16.65
N LEU A 83 -5.46 3.33 17.93
CA LEU A 83 -4.19 3.28 18.67
C LEU A 83 -3.21 2.27 18.04
N GLY A 84 -1.93 2.32 18.42
CA GLY A 84 -0.85 1.59 17.76
C GLY A 84 -0.96 0.05 17.70
N ASN A 85 -0.03 -0.56 16.95
CA ASN A 85 0.09 -2.01 16.71
C ASN A 85 -1.17 -2.65 16.07
N LYS A 86 -1.83 -1.95 15.15
CA LYS A 86 -3.15 -2.35 14.63
C LYS A 86 -3.11 -3.60 13.76
N TRP A 87 -2.42 -3.49 12.62
CA TRP A 87 -2.30 -4.55 11.63
C TRP A 87 -0.84 -4.75 11.28
N LEU A 88 -0.34 -5.99 11.41
CA LEU A 88 1.05 -6.34 11.12
C LEU A 88 1.22 -6.95 9.73
N ASN A 89 0.21 -7.68 9.25
CA ASN A 89 0.26 -8.40 7.99
C ASN A 89 -1.16 -8.53 7.41
N GLY A 90 -1.23 -9.18 6.26
CA GLY A 90 -2.46 -9.47 5.54
C GLY A 90 -2.20 -10.35 4.34
N ALA A 91 -3.26 -10.64 3.60
CA ALA A 91 -3.19 -11.45 2.39
C ALA A 91 -4.14 -10.92 1.33
N LEU A 92 -3.72 -11.05 0.06
CA LEU A 92 -4.59 -10.89 -1.09
C LEU A 92 -5.57 -12.06 -1.14
N ALA A 93 -6.87 -11.75 -1.15
CA ALA A 93 -7.93 -12.73 -1.31
C ALA A 93 -8.33 -12.89 -2.79
N THR A 94 -9.12 -13.92 -3.08
CA THR A 94 -9.55 -14.26 -4.45
C THR A 94 -10.55 -13.26 -5.03
N ASP A 95 -11.13 -12.40 -4.21
CA ASP A 95 -11.99 -11.28 -4.64
C ASP A 95 -11.19 -10.03 -5.06
N GLY A 96 -9.85 -10.09 -4.98
CA GLY A 96 -8.96 -9.00 -5.35
C GLY A 96 -8.69 -7.99 -4.23
N ALA A 97 -9.35 -8.11 -3.07
CA ALA A 97 -9.09 -7.26 -1.92
C ALA A 97 -7.96 -7.83 -1.04
N ILE A 98 -7.26 -6.95 -0.33
CA ILE A 98 -6.28 -7.33 0.69
C ILE A 98 -6.95 -7.25 2.06
N TYR A 99 -6.88 -8.36 2.80
CA TYR A 99 -7.41 -8.47 4.15
C TYR A 99 -6.27 -8.46 5.16
N CYS A 100 -6.23 -7.45 6.01
CA CYS A 100 -5.21 -7.29 7.05
C CYS A 100 -5.72 -7.80 8.39
N VAL A 101 -4.99 -8.76 8.97
CA VAL A 101 -5.40 -9.43 10.21
C VAL A 101 -5.11 -8.51 11.40
N PRO A 102 -6.11 -8.25 12.28
CA PRO A 102 -5.90 -7.43 13.45
C PRO A 102 -4.91 -8.08 14.42
N TYR A 103 -3.97 -7.28 14.94
CA TYR A 103 -3.12 -7.64 16.07
C TYR A 103 -3.64 -7.00 17.37
N CYS A 104 -3.72 -5.66 17.43
CA CYS A 104 -4.37 -4.94 18.53
C CYS A 104 -5.65 -4.19 18.11
N SER A 105 -6.02 -4.20 16.82
CA SER A 105 -7.29 -3.64 16.36
C SER A 105 -8.47 -4.56 16.71
N SER A 106 -9.67 -3.99 16.81
CA SER A 106 -10.93 -4.76 16.91
C SER A 106 -11.54 -5.08 15.54
N ARG A 107 -10.92 -4.62 14.45
CA ARG A 107 -11.47 -4.68 13.09
C ARG A 107 -10.48 -5.28 12.12
N VAL A 108 -10.98 -6.03 11.15
CA VAL A 108 -10.22 -6.39 9.94
C VAL A 108 -10.15 -5.14 9.06
N LEU A 109 -8.95 -4.78 8.62
CA LEU A 109 -8.78 -3.75 7.60
C LEU A 109 -8.86 -4.42 6.22
N VAL A 110 -9.76 -3.91 5.38
CA VAL A 110 -9.90 -4.35 3.99
C VAL A 110 -9.41 -3.23 3.09
N ILE A 111 -8.47 -3.54 2.22
CA ILE A 111 -7.94 -2.64 1.21
C ILE A 111 -8.41 -3.15 -0.15
N ASP A 112 -9.19 -2.33 -0.84
CA ASP A 112 -9.60 -2.58 -2.22
C ASP A 112 -8.70 -1.74 -3.15
N PRO A 113 -7.79 -2.38 -3.91
CA PRO A 113 -6.88 -1.68 -4.83
C PRO A 113 -7.56 -0.82 -5.90
N PHE A 114 -8.83 -1.09 -6.23
CA PHE A 114 -9.57 -0.43 -7.31
C PHE A 114 -10.70 0.49 -6.81
N LYS A 115 -10.81 0.72 -5.50
CA LYS A 115 -11.88 1.54 -4.91
C LYS A 115 -11.90 2.97 -5.47
N GLU A 116 -10.73 3.61 -5.57
CA GLU A 116 -10.61 4.98 -6.08
C GLU A 116 -10.96 5.08 -7.57
N PHE A 117 -10.57 4.06 -8.36
CA PHE A 117 -10.94 3.97 -9.77
C PHE A 117 -12.46 3.83 -9.95
N SER A 118 -13.08 2.97 -9.14
CA SER A 118 -14.53 2.74 -9.18
C SER A 118 -15.33 4.00 -8.85
N ALA A 119 -14.91 4.76 -7.83
CA ALA A 119 -15.55 6.02 -7.46
C ALA A 119 -15.40 7.10 -8.56
N THR A 120 -14.23 7.17 -9.19
CA THR A 120 -13.97 8.11 -10.30
C THR A 120 -14.80 7.75 -11.52
N LEU A 121 -14.85 6.46 -11.89
CA LEU A 121 -15.66 5.98 -13.01
C LEU A 121 -17.15 6.23 -12.79
N GLN A 122 -17.67 5.95 -11.59
CA GLN A 122 -19.05 6.28 -11.24
C GLN A 122 -19.36 7.77 -11.37
N THR A 123 -18.45 8.62 -10.89
CA THR A 123 -18.59 10.08 -11.02
C THR A 123 -18.60 10.51 -12.48
N ASN A 124 -17.70 9.98 -13.30
CA ASN A 124 -17.62 10.29 -14.72
C ASN A 124 -18.86 9.81 -15.49
N LEU A 125 -19.37 8.60 -15.20
CA LEU A 125 -20.62 8.09 -15.78
C LEU A 125 -21.84 8.95 -15.40
N GLN A 126 -21.83 9.56 -14.20
CA GLN A 126 -22.89 10.48 -13.77
C GLN A 126 -22.78 11.86 -14.45
N LEU A 127 -21.57 12.37 -14.65
CA LEU A 127 -21.33 13.70 -15.21
C LEU A 127 -21.37 13.72 -16.75
N TYR A 128 -20.92 12.65 -17.39
CA TYR A 128 -20.70 12.57 -18.85
C TYR A 128 -21.21 11.22 -19.40
N PRO A 129 -22.54 10.95 -19.34
CA PRO A 129 -23.10 9.67 -19.77
C PRO A 129 -22.93 9.38 -21.27
N ASP A 130 -22.79 10.42 -22.10
CA ASP A 130 -22.74 10.30 -23.56
C ASP A 130 -21.31 10.25 -24.14
N GLU A 131 -20.28 10.55 -23.34
CA GLU A 131 -18.87 10.67 -23.82
C GLU A 131 -18.12 9.33 -23.85
N LEU A 132 -18.75 8.24 -23.42
CA LEU A 132 -18.16 6.90 -23.35
C LEU A 132 -18.70 5.94 -24.42
N GLY A 133 -19.44 6.47 -25.41
CA GLY A 133 -20.04 5.74 -26.54
C GLY A 133 -19.25 5.87 -27.84
#